data_AF-A0A533ZSA4-F1
#
_entry.id   AF-A0A533ZSA4-F1
#
_cell.length_a   1.000
_cell.length_b   1.000
_cell.length_c   1.000
_cell.angle_alpha   90.00
_cell.angle_beta   90.00
_cell.angle_gamma   90.00
#
_symmetry.space_group_name_H-M   'P 1'
#
loop_
_entity.id
_entity.type
_entity.pdbx_description
1 polymer ?
#
loop_
_entity_poly.entity_id
_entity_poly.type
_entity_poly.pdbx_seq_one_letter_code
_entity_poly.pdbx_strand_id
1 'polypeptide(L)'
;MSYTGGTSDGTATAGHPSARNGRPPRIDLSRPQPSPHSLASRIHQVVLALLNAGSLFFLIACGGGPPGAPGQTPTNPRLLPVPAWNLCDRRETVLMHEASHRTERASWGVGEEITVDRPTAGRESEYHLFFDDRGLLIGYIGILFEGLDLASQRDYTAWLAKQVPTDFLLPAEVSGRAAGLRSGRLYGDQGERVSTRAITIPKGERQSLYLDSSMLTPYLPLLSPYKPEFLTKIHLHTGGQPRATYGPADSESRDYIARQHFAKGEVAHFGLCGQKENDVAVEAYQRAITIGLSEPLYQAEAHHRLGLAYRDKGLLPQAAAAIETSLKIRPSIPEVVNHLGKVYALMGDKARAAEAYHTAIGLRPNYADAHFNLAEAIEDTQPRRALTAYENYLAYVENTPGEKERIETAKKRIEALKKTVK
;
A
#
# COMPACT_ATOMS: atom_id res chain seq x y z
N MET A 1 -24.17 -56.57 15.16
CA MET A 1 -25.13 -55.45 15.03
C MET A 1 -24.37 -54.29 14.42
N SER A 2 -24.39 -54.05 13.10
CA SER A 2 -25.40 -54.41 12.09
C SER A 2 -26.74 -53.68 12.32
N TYR A 3 -27.45 -53.10 11.34
CA TYR A 3 -27.18 -53.01 9.88
C TYR A 3 -28.14 -51.97 9.24
N THR A 4 -27.73 -51.26 8.16
CA THR A 4 -28.62 -50.50 7.21
C THR A 4 -29.55 -49.43 7.83
N GLY A 5 -30.31 -48.58 7.11
CA GLY A 5 -30.52 -48.23 5.69
C GLY A 5 -31.66 -47.17 5.63
N GLY A 6 -31.98 -46.44 4.56
CA GLY A 6 -31.54 -46.42 3.16
C GLY A 6 -32.75 -46.29 2.21
N THR A 7 -32.63 -45.53 1.11
CA THR A 7 -33.56 -45.49 -0.08
C THR A 7 -35.02 -45.04 0.15
N SER A 8 -35.86 -44.63 -0.83
CA SER A 8 -35.75 -44.08 -2.22
C SER A 8 -37.18 -43.61 -2.65
N ASP A 9 -37.58 -43.22 -3.87
CA ASP A 9 -36.95 -43.01 -5.19
C ASP A 9 -37.79 -42.04 -6.07
N GLY A 10 -37.26 -41.62 -7.23
CA GLY A 10 -38.05 -41.35 -8.46
C GLY A 10 -38.39 -39.87 -8.78
N THR A 11 -38.57 -39.47 -10.05
CA THR A 11 -38.51 -40.17 -11.36
C THR A 11 -37.95 -39.22 -12.45
N ALA A 12 -37.10 -39.66 -13.40
CA ALA A 12 -37.38 -40.16 -14.79
C ALA A 12 -38.17 -39.17 -15.71
N THR A 13 -37.95 -38.99 -17.02
CA THR A 13 -37.33 -39.80 -18.13
C THR A 13 -36.59 -38.89 -19.16
N ALA A 14 -35.42 -39.24 -19.71
CA ALA A 14 -35.09 -40.05 -20.93
C ALA A 14 -35.12 -39.31 -22.31
N GLY A 15 -34.06 -39.46 -23.14
CA GLY A 15 -34.00 -38.94 -24.53
C GLY A 15 -32.63 -39.02 -25.25
N HIS A 16 -32.48 -39.96 -26.19
CA HIS A 16 -31.34 -40.14 -27.14
C HIS A 16 -31.94 -40.65 -28.49
N PRO A 17 -31.29 -40.61 -29.69
CA PRO A 17 -29.86 -40.98 -29.91
C PRO A 17 -29.08 -40.39 -31.15
N SER A 18 -27.77 -40.73 -31.22
CA SER A 18 -26.94 -41.11 -32.41
C SER A 18 -26.69 -40.23 -33.67
N ALA A 19 -25.50 -39.62 -33.72
CA ALA A 19 -24.43 -39.64 -34.77
C ALA A 19 -24.67 -39.72 -36.31
N ARG A 20 -23.91 -38.92 -37.10
CA ARG A 20 -22.91 -39.38 -38.12
C ARG A 20 -22.11 -38.27 -38.88
N ASN A 21 -20.81 -38.57 -39.14
CA ASN A 21 -19.90 -38.27 -40.28
C ASN A 21 -19.95 -36.96 -41.13
N GLY A 22 -18.78 -36.36 -41.45
CA GLY A 22 -18.61 -35.50 -42.66
C GLY A 22 -17.33 -34.62 -42.77
N ARG A 23 -16.59 -34.73 -43.89
CA ARG A 23 -15.46 -33.89 -44.41
C ARG A 23 -15.32 -34.17 -45.93
N PRO A 24 -14.55 -33.44 -46.79
CA PRO A 24 -13.84 -32.16 -46.61
C PRO A 24 -14.18 -31.03 -47.66
N PRO A 25 -13.37 -30.59 -48.67
CA PRO A 25 -12.94 -29.17 -48.73
C PRO A 25 -13.01 -28.43 -50.11
N ARG A 26 -12.64 -27.13 -50.10
CA ARG A 26 -12.02 -26.29 -51.17
C ARG A 26 -11.57 -24.98 -50.48
N ILE A 27 -10.43 -24.32 -50.71
CA ILE A 27 -9.50 -24.15 -51.85
C ILE A 27 -10.10 -23.38 -53.03
N ASP A 28 -9.59 -22.16 -53.22
CA ASP A 28 -9.51 -21.47 -54.51
C ASP A 28 -8.06 -20.92 -54.66
N LEU A 29 -7.61 -20.71 -55.89
CA LEU A 29 -6.22 -20.46 -56.27
C LEU A 29 -6.13 -19.25 -57.20
N SER A 30 -5.57 -18.14 -56.71
CA SER A 30 -5.28 -16.95 -57.52
C SER A 30 -3.97 -16.27 -57.10
N ARG A 31 -2.90 -16.64 -57.81
CA ARG A 31 -1.64 -15.88 -57.95
C ARG A 31 -1.30 -15.84 -59.45
N PRO A 32 -0.63 -14.78 -59.91
CA PRO A 32 0.75 -15.01 -60.36
C PRO A 32 1.80 -14.30 -59.50
N GLN A 33 3.06 -14.70 -59.70
CA GLN A 33 4.27 -13.99 -59.26
C GLN A 33 5.07 -13.60 -60.54
N PRO A 34 6.10 -12.74 -60.47
CA PRO A 34 7.44 -13.26 -60.15
C PRO A 34 8.31 -12.31 -59.29
N SER A 35 9.57 -12.70 -59.11
CA SER A 35 10.66 -12.10 -58.31
C SER A 35 11.87 -11.81 -59.24
N PRO A 36 13.17 -11.78 -58.85
CA PRO A 36 13.85 -11.69 -57.54
C PRO A 36 15.01 -10.64 -57.51
N HIS A 37 15.97 -10.79 -56.57
CA HIS A 37 17.33 -10.19 -56.51
C HIS A 37 17.48 -8.72 -56.00
N SER A 38 18.58 -8.30 -55.36
CA SER A 38 19.67 -9.05 -54.67
C SER A 38 20.48 -8.16 -53.69
N LEU A 39 21.59 -8.71 -53.17
CA LEU A 39 22.45 -8.32 -52.04
C LEU A 39 23.13 -6.92 -52.08
N ALA A 40 23.15 -6.29 -50.90
CA ALA A 40 24.33 -5.76 -50.18
C ALA A 40 25.04 -4.43 -50.55
N SER A 41 25.81 -3.95 -49.54
CA SER A 41 26.90 -2.96 -49.61
C SER A 41 26.49 -1.47 -49.61
N ARG A 42 27.26 -0.50 -49.09
CA ARG A 42 28.48 -0.52 -48.21
C ARG A 42 28.82 0.94 -47.75
N ILE A 43 29.51 1.08 -46.60
CA ILE A 43 30.64 2.01 -46.32
C ILE A 43 30.46 3.56 -46.34
N HIS A 44 30.71 4.20 -45.17
CA HIS A 44 31.43 5.49 -44.94
C HIS A 44 30.81 6.83 -45.42
N GLN A 45 31.23 8.04 -44.98
CA GLN A 45 31.88 8.57 -43.75
C GLN A 45 31.68 10.12 -43.71
N VAL A 46 32.50 10.86 -42.93
CA VAL A 46 32.68 12.34 -42.91
C VAL A 46 31.62 13.08 -42.07
N VAL A 47 31.87 13.73 -40.91
CA VAL A 47 33.05 14.32 -40.19
C VAL A 47 33.31 15.81 -40.48
N LEU A 48 33.67 16.58 -39.43
CA LEU A 48 33.84 18.06 -39.33
C LEU A 48 32.50 18.84 -39.40
N ALA A 49 32.10 19.72 -38.45
CA ALA A 49 32.72 20.94 -37.88
C ALA A 49 32.16 22.22 -38.55
N LEU A 50 32.07 23.40 -37.93
CA LEU A 50 32.27 23.88 -36.54
C LEU A 50 31.47 25.19 -36.37
N LEU A 51 31.27 25.65 -35.12
CA LEU A 51 31.00 27.05 -34.71
C LEU A 51 29.87 27.84 -35.43
N ASN A 52 28.86 28.25 -34.66
CA ASN A 52 28.70 29.69 -34.39
C ASN A 52 27.96 29.97 -33.07
N ALA A 53 28.17 31.15 -32.50
CA ALA A 53 27.56 31.59 -31.24
C ALA A 53 26.18 32.25 -31.48
N GLY A 54 25.26 32.15 -30.52
CA GLY A 54 23.88 32.62 -30.71
C GLY A 54 23.06 32.76 -29.43
N SER A 55 23.43 33.72 -28.58
CA SER A 55 22.61 34.36 -27.52
C SER A 55 22.04 33.51 -26.37
N LEU A 56 22.15 34.06 -25.15
CA LEU A 56 21.41 33.56 -23.99
C LEU A 56 19.90 33.81 -24.18
N PHE A 57 19.09 32.77 -24.04
CA PHE A 57 17.69 32.89 -23.64
C PHE A 57 17.47 32.10 -22.34
N PHE A 58 17.57 32.79 -21.21
CA PHE A 58 17.13 32.27 -19.91
C PHE A 58 15.59 32.27 -19.88
N LEU A 59 14.98 31.26 -20.49
CA LEU A 59 13.58 30.94 -20.21
C LEU A 59 13.51 30.29 -18.83
N ILE A 60 12.87 30.99 -17.90
CA ILE A 60 12.59 30.49 -16.56
C ILE A 60 11.56 29.35 -16.68
N ALA A 61 12.05 28.12 -16.70
CA ALA A 61 11.21 26.94 -16.61
C ALA A 61 10.68 26.82 -15.18
N CYS A 62 9.43 27.25 -14.96
CA CYS A 62 8.73 27.04 -13.69
C CYS A 62 8.72 25.56 -13.31
N GLY A 63 8.79 25.28 -12.00
CA GLY A 63 9.18 23.97 -11.47
C GLY A 63 8.28 22.79 -11.84
N GLY A 64 8.60 22.13 -12.95
CA GLY A 64 8.28 20.72 -13.17
C GLY A 64 9.32 19.85 -12.47
N GLY A 65 9.03 19.38 -11.26
CA GLY A 65 9.82 18.31 -10.64
C GLY A 65 9.78 17.04 -11.50
N PRO A 66 10.75 16.11 -11.35
CA PRO A 66 10.69 14.84 -12.07
C PRO A 66 9.34 14.15 -11.77
N PRO A 67 8.68 13.55 -12.78
CA PRO A 67 7.39 12.91 -12.56
C PRO A 67 7.55 11.85 -11.48
N GLY A 68 6.73 11.94 -10.43
CA GLY A 68 6.75 10.98 -9.35
C GLY A 68 6.56 9.56 -9.88
N ALA A 69 7.17 8.58 -9.20
CA ALA A 69 6.75 7.18 -9.36
C ALA A 69 5.22 7.10 -9.23
N PRO A 70 4.52 6.19 -9.92
CA PRO A 70 3.06 6.16 -10.03
C PRO A 70 2.38 5.87 -8.68
N GLY A 71 2.36 6.88 -7.83
CA GLY A 71 1.84 6.86 -6.48
C GLY A 71 0.33 6.92 -6.57
N GLN A 72 -0.30 5.83 -6.11
CA GLN A 72 -1.75 5.70 -6.01
C GLN A 72 -2.35 6.98 -5.39
N THR A 73 -3.23 7.65 -6.15
CA THR A 73 -4.04 8.74 -5.60
C THR A 73 -4.89 8.22 -4.44
N PRO A 74 -5.36 9.08 -3.53
CA PRO A 74 -6.36 8.69 -2.54
C PRO A 74 -7.48 7.89 -3.19
N THR A 75 -7.82 6.76 -2.60
CA THR A 75 -8.81 5.81 -3.12
C THR A 75 -10.24 6.35 -3.06
N ASN A 76 -10.47 7.35 -2.20
CA ASN A 76 -11.65 8.20 -2.19
C ASN A 76 -11.46 9.48 -3.03
N PRO A 77 -12.51 9.96 -3.72
CA PRO A 77 -12.56 11.35 -4.15
C PRO A 77 -12.72 12.26 -2.93
N ARG A 78 -12.25 13.51 -3.04
CA ARG A 78 -12.34 14.50 -1.96
C ARG A 78 -13.63 15.29 -2.01
N LEU A 79 -14.10 15.75 -0.85
CA LEU A 79 -15.29 16.59 -0.73
C LEU A 79 -15.09 17.93 -1.46
N LEU A 80 -16.14 18.40 -2.12
CA LEU A 80 -16.18 19.69 -2.79
C LEU A 80 -16.65 20.79 -1.82
N PRO A 81 -15.99 21.97 -1.76
CA PRO A 81 -14.83 22.38 -2.55
C PRO A 81 -13.52 21.79 -1.99
N VAL A 82 -12.73 21.16 -2.87
CA VAL A 82 -11.49 20.46 -2.51
C VAL A 82 -10.52 21.40 -1.79
N PRO A 83 -10.04 21.07 -0.57
CA PRO A 83 -8.99 21.84 0.09
C PRO A 83 -7.68 21.83 -0.69
N ALA A 84 -7.01 22.98 -0.79
CA ALA A 84 -5.91 23.22 -1.72
C ALA A 84 -4.54 22.64 -1.28
N TRP A 85 -4.57 21.62 -0.42
CA TRP A 85 -3.42 20.86 0.08
C TRP A 85 -3.65 19.35 -0.10
N ASN A 86 -2.57 18.58 -0.10
CA ASN A 86 -2.53 17.14 -0.27
C ASN A 86 -1.71 16.48 0.86
N LEU A 87 -1.91 15.18 1.08
CA LEU A 87 -0.99 14.42 1.93
C LEU A 87 0.42 14.47 1.34
N CYS A 88 1.41 14.56 2.24
CA CYS A 88 2.83 14.85 1.97
C CYS A 88 3.19 16.30 1.61
N ASP A 89 2.24 17.25 1.57
CA ASP A 89 2.59 18.67 1.50
C ASP A 89 3.28 19.14 2.79
N ARG A 90 4.17 20.13 2.69
CA ARG A 90 4.80 20.78 3.85
C ARG A 90 3.79 21.68 4.55
N ARG A 91 3.81 21.68 5.88
CA ARG A 91 2.99 22.55 6.75
C ARG A 91 2.94 24.00 6.28
N GLU A 92 4.08 24.55 5.87
CA GLU A 92 4.20 25.95 5.43
C GLU A 92 3.39 26.20 4.13
N THR A 93 3.36 25.23 3.22
CA THR A 93 2.50 25.23 2.02
C THR A 93 1.02 25.09 2.41
N VAL A 94 0.70 24.17 3.33
CA VAL A 94 -0.68 23.95 3.80
C VAL A 94 -1.25 25.20 4.47
N LEU A 95 -0.48 25.85 5.35
CA LEU A 95 -0.86 27.09 6.03
C LEU A 95 -1.00 28.27 5.07
N MET A 96 -0.21 28.34 3.99
CA MET A 96 -0.40 29.33 2.93
C MET A 96 -1.76 29.16 2.23
N HIS A 97 -2.20 27.92 2.01
CA HIS A 97 -3.50 27.63 1.39
C HIS A 97 -4.70 27.84 2.32
N GLU A 98 -4.50 27.81 3.64
CA GLU A 98 -5.55 28.03 4.65
C GLU A 98 -5.43 29.40 5.36
N ALA A 99 -4.62 30.32 4.82
CA ALA A 99 -4.34 31.64 5.42
C ALA A 99 -5.56 32.57 5.59
N SER A 100 -6.69 32.25 4.95
CA SER A 100 -7.98 32.95 5.12
C SER A 100 -8.86 32.39 6.25
N HIS A 101 -8.45 31.30 6.89
CA HIS A 101 -9.24 30.57 7.88
C HIS A 101 -8.66 30.74 9.30
N ARG A 102 -9.51 30.57 10.31
CA ARG A 102 -9.03 30.49 11.70
C ARG A 102 -8.28 29.19 11.88
N THR A 103 -7.10 29.26 12.51
CA THR A 103 -6.27 28.08 12.78
C THR A 103 -5.85 28.06 14.25
N GLU A 104 -5.84 26.86 14.83
CA GLU A 104 -5.26 26.57 16.15
C GLU A 104 -4.20 25.47 16.01
N ARG A 105 -3.18 25.49 16.88
CA ARG A 105 -2.05 24.55 16.84
C ARG A 105 -1.91 23.83 18.17
N ALA A 106 -1.66 22.52 18.13
CA ALA A 106 -1.44 21.66 19.28
C ALA A 106 -0.29 20.66 19.03
N SER A 107 0.34 20.18 20.11
CA SER A 107 1.32 19.11 20.04
C SER A 107 0.64 17.76 19.80
N TRP A 108 1.19 16.95 18.90
CA TRP A 108 0.65 15.63 18.58
C TRP A 108 1.77 14.58 18.65
N GLY A 109 2.12 14.20 19.88
CA GLY A 109 3.28 13.36 20.16
C GLY A 109 4.58 14.08 19.76
N VAL A 110 5.39 13.49 18.87
CA VAL A 110 6.54 14.19 18.25
C VAL A 110 6.15 15.07 17.05
N GLY A 111 4.92 14.96 16.57
CA GLY A 111 4.37 15.76 15.48
C GLY A 111 3.54 16.96 15.96
N GLU A 112 2.81 17.53 15.03
CA GLU A 112 1.94 18.69 15.26
C GLU A 112 0.54 18.43 14.70
N GLU A 113 -0.48 18.96 15.37
CA GLU A 113 -1.85 19.01 14.90
C GLU A 113 -2.29 20.46 14.73
N ILE A 114 -2.98 20.73 13.62
CA ILE A 114 -3.50 22.07 13.29
C ILE A 114 -4.98 21.95 12.95
N THR A 115 -5.83 22.47 13.84
CA THR A 115 -7.24 22.73 13.58
C THR A 115 -7.36 23.87 12.56
N VAL A 116 -8.20 23.70 11.54
CA VAL A 116 -8.57 24.72 10.57
C VAL A 116 -10.10 24.82 10.49
N ASP A 117 -10.67 25.97 10.87
CA ASP A 117 -12.10 26.25 10.71
C ASP A 117 -12.40 26.66 9.27
N ARG A 118 -12.91 25.72 8.48
CA ARG A 118 -13.07 25.86 7.02
C ARG A 118 -14.46 25.35 6.60
N PRO A 119 -15.37 26.22 6.13
CA PRO A 119 -16.68 25.80 5.64
C PRO A 119 -16.60 24.90 4.40
N THR A 120 -17.23 23.72 4.44
CA THR A 120 -17.31 22.77 3.33
C THR A 120 -18.75 22.66 2.84
N ALA A 121 -18.96 22.83 1.53
CA ALA A 121 -20.26 22.79 0.85
C ALA A 121 -21.38 23.65 1.52
N GLY A 122 -21.01 24.78 2.13
CA GLY A 122 -21.94 25.69 2.81
C GLY A 122 -22.36 25.24 4.22
N ARG A 123 -21.64 24.31 4.86
CA ARG A 123 -21.77 23.96 6.28
C ARG A 123 -20.57 24.48 7.08
N GLU A 124 -20.77 24.74 8.37
CA GLU A 124 -19.65 24.83 9.31
C GLU A 124 -18.91 23.47 9.35
N SER A 125 -17.59 23.53 9.34
CA SER A 125 -16.72 22.36 9.46
C SER A 125 -15.33 22.73 9.95
N GLU A 126 -14.68 21.77 10.59
CA GLU A 126 -13.34 21.88 11.18
C GLU A 126 -12.46 20.75 10.63
N TYR A 127 -11.24 21.07 10.21
CA TYR A 127 -10.26 20.09 9.73
C TYR A 127 -9.08 20.01 10.70
N HIS A 128 -8.93 18.87 11.36
CA HIS A 128 -7.74 18.50 12.12
C HIS A 128 -6.67 18.00 11.14
N LEU A 129 -5.57 18.74 10.99
CA LEU A 129 -4.48 18.43 10.06
C LEU A 129 -3.26 17.92 10.83
N PHE A 130 -2.80 16.70 10.54
CA PHE A 130 -1.75 16.03 11.31
C PHE A 130 -0.42 15.99 10.54
N PHE A 131 0.62 16.53 11.17
CA PHE A 131 1.97 16.65 10.62
C PHE A 131 2.98 15.80 11.38
N ASP A 132 3.90 15.15 10.67
CA ASP A 132 5.04 14.48 11.32
C ASP A 132 6.09 15.48 11.85
N ASP A 133 7.11 14.97 12.54
CA ASP A 133 8.24 15.75 13.08
C ASP A 133 9.10 16.45 11.99
N ARG A 134 8.87 16.16 10.70
CA ARG A 134 9.46 16.84 9.53
C ARG A 134 8.54 17.92 8.95
N GLY A 135 7.33 18.10 9.51
CA GLY A 135 6.32 19.03 9.01
C GLY A 135 5.65 18.58 7.71
N LEU A 136 5.58 17.27 7.42
CA LEU A 136 4.82 16.72 6.29
C LEU A 136 3.39 16.36 6.74
N LEU A 137 2.37 16.74 5.97
CA LEU A 137 0.97 16.38 6.25
C LEU A 137 0.77 14.87 6.06
N ILE A 138 0.69 14.12 7.15
CA ILE A 138 0.52 12.65 7.11
C ILE A 138 -0.95 12.20 7.15
N GLY A 139 -1.88 13.11 7.48
CA GLY A 139 -3.31 12.80 7.53
C GLY A 139 -4.19 13.99 7.90
N TYR A 140 -5.50 13.84 7.70
CA TYR A 140 -6.50 14.78 8.19
C TYR A 140 -7.76 14.09 8.71
N ILE A 141 -8.48 14.76 9.60
CA ILE A 141 -9.83 14.41 10.05
C ILE A 141 -10.71 15.66 9.93
N GLY A 142 -11.60 15.69 8.94
CA GLY A 142 -12.55 16.77 8.69
C GLY A 142 -13.93 16.45 9.26
N ILE A 143 -14.43 17.31 10.14
CA ILE A 143 -15.71 17.17 10.86
C ILE A 143 -16.74 18.12 10.26
N LEU A 144 -17.89 17.57 9.86
CA LEU A 144 -19.01 18.28 9.26
C LEU A 144 -20.13 18.34 10.30
N PHE A 145 -20.16 19.42 11.08
CA PHE A 145 -20.90 19.51 12.36
C PHE A 145 -22.39 19.10 12.29
N GLU A 146 -23.13 19.65 11.31
CA GLU A 146 -24.55 19.31 11.08
C GLU A 146 -24.78 18.10 10.15
N GLY A 147 -23.71 17.61 9.53
CA GLY A 147 -23.73 16.60 8.47
C GLY A 147 -23.96 17.20 7.08
N LEU A 148 -23.21 16.70 6.10
CA LEU A 148 -23.33 17.04 4.68
C LEU A 148 -24.29 16.09 3.96
N ASP A 149 -25.23 16.64 3.19
CA ASP A 149 -26.06 15.85 2.28
C ASP A 149 -25.25 15.44 1.04
N LEU A 150 -25.02 14.13 0.93
CA LEU A 150 -24.20 13.49 -0.09
C LEU A 150 -24.80 13.58 -1.51
N ALA A 151 -26.05 14.01 -1.67
CA ALA A 151 -26.64 14.27 -2.99
C ALA A 151 -25.83 15.28 -3.84
N SER A 152 -25.05 16.16 -3.18
CA SER A 152 -24.11 17.09 -3.83
C SER A 152 -22.75 16.47 -4.19
N GLN A 153 -22.39 15.34 -3.58
CA GLN A 153 -21.05 14.72 -3.63
C GLN A 153 -21.13 13.39 -4.38
N ARG A 154 -21.39 13.44 -5.69
CA ARG A 154 -21.67 12.25 -6.53
C ARG A 154 -20.57 11.19 -6.46
N ASP A 155 -19.32 11.59 -6.64
CA ASP A 155 -18.19 10.65 -6.68
C ASP A 155 -17.94 10.03 -5.30
N TYR A 156 -18.11 10.83 -4.23
CA TYR A 156 -17.99 10.35 -2.84
C TYR A 156 -19.09 9.32 -2.52
N THR A 157 -20.31 9.57 -2.98
CA THR A 157 -21.42 8.60 -2.89
C THR A 157 -21.10 7.31 -3.65
N ALA A 158 -20.51 7.42 -4.85
CA ALA A 158 -20.08 6.27 -5.65
C ALA A 158 -18.84 5.53 -5.09
N TRP A 159 -18.06 6.16 -4.21
CA TRP A 159 -17.01 5.50 -3.43
C TRP A 159 -17.59 4.79 -2.19
N LEU A 160 -18.47 5.44 -1.43
CA LEU A 160 -19.15 4.86 -0.26
C LEU A 160 -19.91 3.58 -0.64
N ALA A 161 -20.61 3.59 -1.78
CA ALA A 161 -21.37 2.45 -2.30
C ALA A 161 -20.52 1.21 -2.67
N LYS A 162 -19.17 1.33 -2.67
CA LYS A 162 -18.23 0.22 -2.91
C LYS A 162 -17.60 -0.33 -1.63
N GLN A 163 -17.73 0.36 -0.50
CA GLN A 163 -17.16 -0.08 0.77
C GLN A 163 -18.15 -0.97 1.52
N VAL A 164 -17.64 -1.86 2.37
CA VAL A 164 -18.48 -2.61 3.33
C VAL A 164 -18.62 -1.74 4.59
N PRO A 165 -19.82 -1.23 4.93
CA PRO A 165 -20.01 -0.43 6.13
C PRO A 165 -19.97 -1.30 7.39
N THR A 166 -19.46 -0.73 8.48
CA THR A 166 -19.60 -1.26 9.84
C THR A 166 -20.56 -0.36 10.61
N ASP A 167 -21.73 -0.87 10.98
CA ASP A 167 -22.65 -0.17 11.89
C ASP A 167 -22.05 -0.14 13.32
N PHE A 168 -22.12 0.99 14.01
CA PHE A 168 -21.66 1.16 15.40
C PHE A 168 -22.59 2.09 16.18
N LEU A 169 -22.63 1.98 17.52
CA LEU A 169 -23.42 2.89 18.36
C LEU A 169 -22.66 4.20 18.60
N LEU A 170 -23.33 5.34 18.45
CA LEU A 170 -22.76 6.66 18.77
C LEU A 170 -22.72 6.86 20.31
N PRO A 171 -21.73 7.60 20.84
CA PRO A 171 -21.66 7.96 22.25
C PRO A 171 -22.97 8.59 22.77
N ALA A 172 -23.26 8.40 24.06
CA ALA A 172 -24.52 8.84 24.66
C ALA A 172 -24.73 10.36 24.55
N GLU A 173 -23.63 11.10 24.60
CA GLU A 173 -23.53 12.56 24.49
C GLU A 173 -23.95 13.06 23.10
N VAL A 174 -23.71 12.26 22.06
CA VAL A 174 -24.10 12.53 20.67
C VAL A 174 -25.53 12.06 20.42
N SER A 175 -25.85 10.83 20.82
CA SER A 175 -27.18 10.22 20.72
C SER A 175 -28.25 11.08 21.43
N GLY A 176 -27.96 11.60 22.62
CA GLY A 176 -28.88 12.44 23.40
C GLY A 176 -29.24 13.75 22.68
N ARG A 177 -28.27 14.43 22.07
CA ARG A 177 -28.50 15.66 21.29
C ARG A 177 -29.35 15.41 20.04
N ALA A 178 -29.26 14.21 19.48
CA ALA A 178 -29.92 13.82 18.23
C ALA A 178 -31.23 13.04 18.44
N ALA A 179 -31.81 13.11 19.65
CA ALA A 179 -33.09 12.49 20.04
C ALA A 179 -33.14 10.95 19.88
N GLY A 180 -32.27 10.24 20.63
CA GLY A 180 -32.36 8.79 20.86
C GLY A 180 -31.06 8.06 20.56
N LEU A 181 -30.98 6.77 20.93
CA LEU A 181 -29.87 5.90 20.54
C LEU A 181 -29.78 5.84 19.02
N ARG A 182 -28.64 6.29 18.47
CA ARG A 182 -28.38 6.28 17.03
C ARG A 182 -27.17 5.40 16.70
N SER A 183 -27.29 4.63 15.63
CA SER A 183 -26.13 4.04 14.97
C SER A 183 -25.51 5.02 13.98
N GLY A 184 -24.18 5.04 13.94
CA GLY A 184 -23.39 5.58 12.83
C GLY A 184 -22.88 4.44 11.95
N ARG A 185 -22.39 4.78 10.75
CA ARG A 185 -21.74 3.83 9.83
C ARG A 185 -20.31 4.26 9.53
N LEU A 186 -19.39 3.38 9.90
CA LEU A 186 -17.98 3.40 9.50
C LEU A 186 -17.87 2.86 8.08
N TYR A 187 -17.42 3.68 7.14
CA TYR A 187 -16.92 3.24 5.83
C TYR A 187 -15.41 3.42 5.81
N GLY A 188 -14.70 2.52 5.14
CA GLY A 188 -13.27 2.65 4.99
C GLY A 188 -12.68 1.63 4.03
N ASP A 189 -11.61 2.03 3.37
CA ASP A 189 -10.81 1.16 2.54
C ASP A 189 -9.57 0.63 3.30
N GLN A 190 -8.77 -0.15 2.58
CA GLN A 190 -7.46 -0.64 3.00
C GLN A 190 -6.43 -0.29 1.90
N GLY A 191 -6.39 0.97 1.49
CA GLY A 191 -5.45 1.42 0.46
C GLY A 191 -3.99 1.28 0.91
N GLU A 192 -3.11 0.85 0.00
CA GLU A 192 -1.73 0.49 0.35
C GLU A 192 -0.89 1.71 0.79
N ARG A 193 -1.13 2.85 0.12
CA ARG A 193 -0.42 4.13 0.35
C ARG A 193 -1.20 5.11 1.24
N VAL A 194 -2.49 5.26 0.96
CA VAL A 194 -3.43 6.12 1.68
C VAL A 194 -4.60 5.27 2.13
N SER A 195 -5.00 5.39 3.40
CA SER A 195 -6.23 4.82 3.93
C SER A 195 -7.22 5.92 4.23
N THR A 196 -8.48 5.69 3.88
CA THR A 196 -9.59 6.62 4.13
C THR A 196 -10.64 6.01 5.05
N ARG A 197 -11.21 6.86 5.91
CA ARG A 197 -12.31 6.52 6.82
C ARG A 197 -13.37 7.63 6.76
N ALA A 198 -14.63 7.23 6.71
CA ALA A 198 -15.77 8.13 6.62
C ALA A 198 -16.88 7.69 7.58
N ILE A 199 -17.58 8.65 8.20
CA ILE A 199 -18.71 8.39 9.10
C ILE A 199 -19.97 9.03 8.55
N THR A 200 -21.00 8.21 8.26
CA THR A 200 -22.36 8.70 8.01
C THR A 200 -23.28 8.37 9.18
N ILE A 201 -24.33 9.19 9.35
CA ILE A 201 -25.42 8.92 10.30
C ILE A 201 -26.74 9.09 9.53
N PRO A 202 -27.69 8.14 9.62
CA PRO A 202 -28.99 8.27 8.97
C PRO A 202 -29.86 9.37 9.61
N LYS A 203 -30.61 10.09 8.77
CA LYS A 203 -31.53 11.17 9.14
C LYS A 203 -32.82 11.00 8.34
N GLY A 204 -33.68 10.11 8.83
CA GLY A 204 -34.79 9.56 8.03
C GLY A 204 -34.25 8.69 6.90
N GLU A 205 -34.78 8.83 5.70
CA GLU A 205 -34.35 8.10 4.50
C GLU A 205 -32.97 8.55 3.97
N ARG A 206 -32.46 9.72 4.39
CA ARG A 206 -31.18 10.27 3.91
C ARG A 206 -30.01 9.81 4.78
N GLN A 207 -28.85 9.64 4.15
CA GLN A 207 -27.56 9.48 4.81
C GLN A 207 -26.81 10.80 4.74
N SER A 208 -26.35 11.32 5.88
CA SER A 208 -25.51 12.52 5.94
C SER A 208 -24.11 12.16 6.41
N LEU A 209 -23.09 12.72 5.77
CA LEU A 209 -21.67 12.54 6.10
C LEU A 209 -21.28 13.52 7.21
N TYR A 210 -20.76 13.01 8.33
CA TYR A 210 -20.34 13.83 9.49
C TYR A 210 -18.83 13.89 9.67
N LEU A 211 -18.10 12.93 9.09
CA LEU A 211 -16.64 12.91 9.14
C LEU A 211 -16.07 12.32 7.84
N ASP A 212 -15.08 13.02 7.28
CA ASP A 212 -14.21 12.56 6.19
C ASP A 212 -12.75 12.58 6.68
N SER A 213 -11.97 11.55 6.38
CA SER A 213 -10.56 11.48 6.81
C SER A 213 -9.73 10.61 5.88
N SER A 214 -8.57 11.11 5.49
CA SER A 214 -7.58 10.37 4.71
C SER A 214 -6.19 10.56 5.32
N MET A 215 -5.39 9.50 5.36
CA MET A 215 -4.07 9.49 5.97
C MET A 215 -3.15 8.46 5.32
N LEU A 216 -1.84 8.67 5.43
CA LEU A 216 -0.86 7.68 4.99
C LEU A 216 -1.04 6.40 5.82
N THR A 217 -1.15 5.25 5.15
CA THR A 217 -1.59 3.99 5.77
C THR A 217 -0.80 3.57 7.03
N PRO A 218 0.53 3.77 7.14
CA PRO A 218 1.27 3.51 8.37
C PRO A 218 0.80 4.29 9.62
N TYR A 219 0.14 5.44 9.44
CA TYR A 219 -0.41 6.25 10.54
C TYR A 219 -1.87 5.91 10.90
N LEU A 220 -2.55 5.03 10.15
CA LEU A 220 -3.93 4.62 10.42
C LEU A 220 -4.16 4.07 11.86
N PRO A 221 -3.24 3.29 12.47
CA PRO A 221 -3.39 2.85 13.86
C PRO A 221 -3.32 3.98 14.90
N LEU A 222 -2.79 5.15 14.53
CA LEU A 222 -2.51 6.28 15.42
C LEU A 222 -3.59 7.38 15.33
N LEU A 223 -4.27 7.46 14.19
CA LEU A 223 -5.28 8.46 13.82
C LEU A 223 -6.63 7.81 13.54
N SER A 224 -7.28 7.28 14.59
CA SER A 224 -8.66 6.80 14.48
C SER A 224 -9.67 7.96 14.58
N PRO A 225 -10.55 8.16 13.59
CA PRO A 225 -11.64 9.14 13.68
C PRO A 225 -12.81 8.68 14.55
N TYR A 226 -12.76 7.44 15.08
CA TYR A 226 -13.77 6.86 15.97
C TYR A 226 -13.53 7.21 17.44
N LYS A 227 -12.48 7.98 17.75
CA LYS A 227 -12.22 8.39 19.12
C LYS A 227 -13.29 9.40 19.63
N PRO A 228 -13.67 9.36 20.92
CA PRO A 228 -14.71 10.23 21.46
C PRO A 228 -14.49 11.72 21.24
N GLU A 229 -13.25 12.23 21.24
CA GLU A 229 -12.94 13.64 21.01
C GLU A 229 -13.40 14.18 19.65
N PHE A 230 -13.46 13.34 18.61
CA PHE A 230 -14.02 13.72 17.31
C PHE A 230 -15.54 13.47 17.25
N LEU A 231 -16.00 12.34 17.79
CA LEU A 231 -17.43 11.99 17.75
C LEU A 231 -18.28 12.98 18.58
N THR A 232 -17.79 13.43 19.73
CA THR A 232 -18.49 14.39 20.60
C THR A 232 -18.61 15.80 20.02
N LYS A 233 -17.88 16.12 18.95
CA LYS A 233 -18.08 17.34 18.15
C LYS A 233 -19.26 17.24 17.19
N ILE A 234 -19.74 16.05 16.87
CA ILE A 234 -20.94 15.88 16.02
C ILE A 234 -22.15 16.55 16.71
N HIS A 235 -22.90 17.32 15.91
CA HIS A 235 -24.01 18.18 16.33
C HIS A 235 -23.66 19.32 17.32
N LEU A 236 -22.38 19.69 17.47
CA LEU A 236 -21.99 20.98 18.07
C LEU A 236 -21.83 22.06 17.00
N HIS A 237 -22.09 23.32 17.36
CA HIS A 237 -21.67 24.47 16.55
C HIS A 237 -20.31 25.00 17.08
N THR A 238 -19.61 25.81 16.29
CA THR A 238 -18.25 26.24 16.64
C THR A 238 -18.18 27.10 17.93
N GLY A 239 -17.66 26.51 19.02
CA GLY A 239 -17.26 27.26 20.22
C GLY A 239 -17.28 26.47 21.54
N GLY A 240 -16.21 26.60 22.33
CA GLY A 240 -16.28 26.41 23.78
C GLY A 240 -16.34 24.97 24.31
N GLN A 241 -15.58 24.02 23.72
CA GLN A 241 -15.29 22.72 24.33
C GLN A 241 -13.77 22.50 24.43
N PRO A 242 -13.28 21.60 25.31
CA PRO A 242 -11.84 21.38 25.50
C PRO A 242 -11.12 20.94 24.22
N ARG A 243 -9.83 21.26 24.14
CA ARG A 243 -8.94 20.74 23.08
C ARG A 243 -8.94 19.21 23.08
N ALA A 244 -8.73 18.62 21.90
CA ALA A 244 -8.51 17.20 21.75
C ALA A 244 -7.19 16.79 22.44
N THR A 245 -7.28 16.29 23.68
CA THR A 245 -6.19 15.53 24.29
C THR A 245 -6.08 14.19 23.57
N TYR A 246 -5.04 14.02 22.76
CA TYR A 246 -4.98 12.88 21.83
C TYR A 246 -4.81 11.54 22.54
N GLY A 247 -5.88 10.73 22.54
CA GLY A 247 -5.90 9.42 23.18
C GLY A 247 -5.97 9.46 24.72
N PRO A 248 -6.23 8.30 25.36
CA PRO A 248 -6.53 8.22 26.79
C PRO A 248 -5.24 8.25 27.63
N ALA A 249 -4.64 9.44 27.77
CA ALA A 249 -3.27 9.66 28.26
C ALA A 249 -2.15 9.06 27.36
N ASP A 250 -2.51 8.52 26.19
CA ASP A 250 -1.59 7.76 25.35
C ASP A 250 -0.70 8.59 24.40
N SER A 251 -1.03 9.83 24.01
CA SER A 251 -0.16 10.58 23.07
C SER A 251 1.22 10.91 23.62
N GLU A 252 1.37 10.96 24.95
CA GLU A 252 2.65 11.10 25.66
C GLU A 252 3.26 9.74 26.04
N SER A 253 2.55 8.63 25.81
CA SER A 253 3.06 7.28 26.09
C SER A 253 4.22 6.94 25.16
N ARG A 254 5.24 6.27 25.72
CA ARG A 254 6.42 5.83 24.96
C ARG A 254 6.05 4.97 23.75
N ASP A 255 5.05 4.11 23.87
CA ASP A 255 4.59 3.26 22.78
C ASP A 255 3.93 4.05 21.64
N TYR A 256 3.14 5.09 21.92
CA TYR A 256 2.57 5.93 20.88
C TYR A 256 3.65 6.69 20.10
N ILE A 257 4.63 7.27 20.80
CA ILE A 257 5.77 7.93 20.17
C ILE A 257 6.65 6.95 19.38
N ALA A 258 6.88 5.75 19.91
CA ALA A 258 7.60 4.69 19.21
C ALA A 258 6.88 4.27 17.93
N ARG A 259 5.55 4.14 17.96
CA ARG A 259 4.72 3.84 16.77
C ARG A 259 4.68 5.00 15.78
N GLN A 260 4.66 6.26 16.21
CA GLN A 260 4.84 7.42 15.32
C GLN A 260 6.17 7.34 14.56
N HIS A 261 7.27 7.03 15.25
CA HIS A 261 8.56 6.82 14.59
C HIS A 261 8.58 5.59 13.67
N PHE A 262 7.90 4.49 14.03
CA PHE A 262 7.75 3.35 13.12
C PHE A 262 7.00 3.74 11.83
N ALA A 263 5.87 4.46 11.95
CA ALA A 263 5.08 4.94 10.82
C ALA A 263 5.85 5.92 9.92
N LYS A 264 6.62 6.85 10.52
CA LYS A 264 7.60 7.69 9.80
C LYS A 264 8.61 6.85 9.03
N GLY A 265 9.12 5.77 9.64
CA GLY A 265 10.05 4.83 9.02
C GLY A 265 9.47 4.17 7.78
N GLU A 266 8.22 3.70 7.83
CA GLU A 266 7.53 3.11 6.67
C GLU A 266 7.28 4.14 5.55
N VAL A 267 6.84 5.35 5.91
CA VAL A 267 6.64 6.45 4.94
C VAL A 267 7.95 6.78 4.20
N ALA A 268 9.06 6.85 4.91
CA ALA A 268 10.39 7.08 4.36
C ALA A 268 10.90 5.90 3.50
N HIS A 269 10.79 4.66 4.00
CA HIS A 269 11.38 3.47 3.39
C HIS A 269 10.68 3.03 2.10
N PHE A 270 9.36 3.22 2.04
CA PHE A 270 8.55 2.87 0.87
C PHE A 270 8.27 4.06 -0.06
N GLY A 271 8.73 5.27 0.29
CA GLY A 271 8.61 6.46 -0.56
C GLY A 271 7.20 7.03 -0.63
N LEU A 272 6.40 6.92 0.44
CA LEU A 272 5.01 7.41 0.44
C LEU A 272 4.93 8.93 0.20
N CYS A 273 5.99 9.69 0.48
CA CYS A 273 6.08 11.12 0.20
C CYS A 273 7.07 11.51 -0.91
N GLY A 274 7.51 10.57 -1.76
CA GLY A 274 8.36 10.88 -2.91
C GLY A 274 9.34 9.76 -3.24
N GLN A 275 10.64 10.08 -3.20
CA GLN A 275 11.70 9.08 -3.29
C GLN A 275 11.88 8.35 -1.96
N LYS A 276 12.56 7.20 -1.98
CA LYS A 276 12.90 6.46 -0.74
C LYS A 276 13.97 7.18 0.07
N GLU A 277 13.68 7.45 1.33
CA GLU A 277 14.59 8.10 2.28
C GLU A 277 15.21 7.04 3.22
N ASN A 278 16.05 6.14 2.69
CA ASN A 278 16.55 4.98 3.45
C ASN A 278 17.31 5.35 4.74
N ASP A 279 17.96 6.52 4.80
CA ASP A 279 18.60 7.04 6.00
C ASP A 279 17.57 7.42 7.09
N VAL A 280 16.53 8.16 6.70
CA VAL A 280 15.42 8.55 7.60
C VAL A 280 14.65 7.32 8.07
N ALA A 281 14.49 6.31 7.20
CA ALA A 281 13.90 5.03 7.57
C ALA A 281 14.71 4.31 8.66
N VAL A 282 16.02 4.16 8.49
CA VAL A 282 16.90 3.55 9.49
C VAL A 282 16.86 4.31 10.82
N GLU A 283 16.97 5.64 10.81
CA GLU A 283 16.88 6.44 12.04
C GLU A 283 15.51 6.25 12.73
N ALA A 284 14.41 6.34 11.97
CA ALA A 284 13.07 6.27 12.53
C ALA A 284 12.73 4.87 13.10
N TYR A 285 13.15 3.78 12.46
CA TYR A 285 13.00 2.45 13.04
C TYR A 285 13.91 2.23 14.26
N GLN A 286 15.15 2.75 14.26
CA GLN A 286 16.02 2.74 15.45
C GLN A 286 15.36 3.50 16.62
N ARG A 287 14.83 4.71 16.37
CA ARG A 287 14.09 5.51 17.36
C ARG A 287 12.91 4.74 17.94
N ALA A 288 12.09 4.11 17.11
CA ALA A 288 10.96 3.30 17.55
C ALA A 288 11.39 2.18 18.52
N ILE A 289 12.43 1.41 18.16
CA ILE A 289 12.97 0.33 18.98
C ILE A 289 13.56 0.86 20.29
N THR A 290 14.31 1.97 20.26
CA THR A 290 14.95 2.57 21.44
C THR A 290 13.95 3.18 22.43
N ILE A 291 12.89 3.82 21.94
CA ILE A 291 11.83 4.40 22.79
C ILE A 291 11.00 3.28 23.43
N GLY A 292 10.79 2.18 22.70
CA GLY A 292 10.17 0.95 23.19
C GLY A 292 8.74 0.80 22.71
N LEU A 293 8.51 -0.21 21.86
CA LEU A 293 7.19 -0.66 21.42
C LEU A 293 6.66 -1.66 22.45
N SER A 294 5.42 -1.48 22.92
CA SER A 294 4.83 -2.32 23.98
C SER A 294 4.61 -3.76 23.51
N GLU A 295 4.10 -3.90 22.29
CA GLU A 295 3.69 -5.16 21.69
C GLU A 295 4.87 -5.92 21.03
N PRO A 296 5.13 -7.19 21.40
CA PRO A 296 6.15 -8.01 20.73
C PRO A 296 5.95 -8.15 19.21
N LEU A 297 4.69 -8.04 18.75
CA LEU A 297 4.36 -7.98 17.32
C LEU A 297 5.02 -6.78 16.63
N TYR A 298 4.89 -5.59 17.21
CA TYR A 298 5.47 -4.35 16.68
C TYR A 298 7.00 -4.33 16.85
N GLN A 299 7.53 -4.85 17.96
CA GLN A 299 8.98 -5.01 18.13
C GLN A 299 9.60 -5.88 17.02
N ALA A 300 8.99 -7.05 16.74
CA ALA A 300 9.46 -7.93 15.68
C ALA A 300 9.37 -7.29 14.29
N GLU A 301 8.29 -6.56 13.99
CA GLU A 301 8.15 -5.87 12.71
C GLU A 301 9.15 -4.71 12.57
N ALA A 302 9.36 -3.91 13.61
CA ALA A 302 10.35 -2.83 13.60
C ALA A 302 11.78 -3.35 13.35
N HIS A 303 12.14 -4.50 13.94
CA HIS A 303 13.43 -5.16 13.66
C HIS A 303 13.51 -5.71 12.21
N HIS A 304 12.42 -6.25 11.65
CA HIS A 304 12.40 -6.69 10.25
C HIS A 304 12.54 -5.51 9.29
N ARG A 305 11.72 -4.47 9.47
CA ARG A 305 11.73 -3.23 8.68
C ARG A 305 13.09 -2.52 8.74
N LEU A 306 13.70 -2.39 9.93
CA LEU A 306 15.07 -1.88 10.09
C LEU A 306 16.08 -2.71 9.29
N GLY A 307 15.96 -4.05 9.32
CA GLY A 307 16.80 -4.93 8.53
C GLY A 307 16.64 -4.76 7.02
N LEU A 308 15.42 -4.57 6.53
CA LEU A 308 15.17 -4.25 5.12
C LEU A 308 15.73 -2.87 4.73
N ALA A 309 15.64 -1.86 5.60
CA ALA A 309 16.21 -0.54 5.36
C ALA A 309 17.75 -0.57 5.36
N TYR A 310 18.39 -1.36 6.23
CA TYR A 310 19.82 -1.62 6.17
C TYR A 310 20.24 -2.33 4.88
N ARG A 311 19.49 -3.34 4.43
CA ARG A 311 19.72 -4.03 3.14
C ARG A 311 19.69 -3.02 1.98
N ASP A 312 18.70 -2.14 1.98
CA ASP A 312 18.52 -1.12 0.93
C ASP A 312 19.57 0.02 1.01
N LYS A 313 20.41 0.04 2.05
CA LYS A 313 21.66 0.83 2.16
C LYS A 313 22.94 0.04 1.88
N GLY A 314 22.85 -1.24 1.55
CA GLY A 314 24.02 -2.13 1.41
C GLY A 314 24.70 -2.50 2.73
N LEU A 315 24.09 -2.18 3.88
CA LEU A 315 24.61 -2.49 5.23
C LEU A 315 24.22 -3.91 5.65
N LEU A 316 24.69 -4.89 4.86
CA LEU A 316 24.22 -6.27 4.91
C LEU A 316 24.44 -7.00 6.26
N PRO A 317 25.57 -6.84 6.98
CA PRO A 317 25.73 -7.44 8.32
C PRO A 317 24.72 -6.89 9.33
N GLN A 318 24.45 -5.58 9.30
CA GLN A 318 23.43 -4.94 10.13
C GLN A 318 22.02 -5.40 9.73
N ALA A 319 21.77 -5.59 8.44
CA ALA A 319 20.52 -6.14 7.92
C ALA A 319 20.26 -7.55 8.46
N ALA A 320 21.26 -8.44 8.38
CA ALA A 320 21.15 -9.81 8.91
C ALA A 320 20.85 -9.82 10.41
N ALA A 321 21.64 -9.10 11.22
CA ALA A 321 21.46 -9.02 12.67
C ALA A 321 20.08 -8.46 13.09
N ALA A 322 19.54 -7.48 12.34
CA ALA A 322 18.21 -6.95 12.59
C ALA A 322 17.10 -7.95 12.24
N ILE A 323 17.18 -8.63 11.09
CA ILE A 323 16.20 -9.65 10.69
C ILE A 323 16.26 -10.88 11.61
N GLU A 324 17.46 -11.32 12.00
CA GLU A 324 17.63 -12.35 13.04
C GLU A 324 16.99 -11.95 14.37
N THR A 325 17.03 -10.66 14.74
CA THR A 325 16.39 -10.17 15.98
C THR A 325 14.88 -10.19 15.87
N SER A 326 14.31 -9.86 14.70
CA SER A 326 12.89 -10.08 14.42
C SER A 326 12.50 -11.55 14.56
N LEU A 327 13.29 -12.47 13.98
CA LEU A 327 13.05 -13.91 14.08
C LEU A 327 13.23 -14.48 15.50
N LYS A 328 14.12 -13.91 16.32
CA LYS A 328 14.22 -14.27 17.75
C LYS A 328 12.94 -13.92 18.53
N ILE A 329 12.19 -12.88 18.11
CA ILE A 329 10.90 -12.50 18.69
C ILE A 329 9.73 -13.27 18.04
N ARG A 330 9.79 -13.54 16.72
CA ARG A 330 8.77 -14.28 15.96
C ARG A 330 9.40 -15.24 14.94
N PRO A 331 9.75 -16.49 15.32
CA PRO A 331 10.62 -17.36 14.52
C PRO A 331 9.99 -17.98 13.25
N SER A 332 8.68 -17.89 13.09
CA SER A 332 7.93 -18.68 12.09
C SER A 332 7.24 -17.84 11.01
N ILE A 333 7.88 -16.76 10.52
CA ILE A 333 7.34 -15.91 9.46
C ILE A 333 8.09 -16.18 8.13
N PRO A 334 7.49 -16.87 7.14
CA PRO A 334 8.15 -17.21 5.87
C PRO A 334 8.79 -16.02 5.18
N GLU A 335 8.10 -14.88 5.16
CA GLU A 335 8.54 -13.63 4.55
C GLU A 335 9.82 -13.09 5.19
N VAL A 336 9.93 -13.14 6.52
CA VAL A 336 11.08 -12.63 7.25
C VAL A 336 12.29 -13.55 7.07
N VAL A 337 12.08 -14.88 7.10
CA VAL A 337 13.13 -15.87 6.82
C VAL A 337 13.63 -15.76 5.37
N ASN A 338 12.73 -15.60 4.39
CA ASN A 338 13.09 -15.36 3.00
C ASN A 338 13.88 -14.04 2.83
N HIS A 339 13.55 -13.00 3.58
CA HIS A 339 14.33 -11.76 3.58
C HIS A 339 15.73 -11.92 4.20
N LEU A 340 15.89 -12.75 5.24
CA LEU A 340 17.22 -13.12 5.75
C LEU A 340 18.04 -13.86 4.68
N GLY A 341 17.41 -14.79 3.96
CA GLY A 341 18.02 -15.48 2.81
C GLY A 341 18.49 -14.53 1.72
N LYS A 342 17.68 -13.51 1.37
CA LYS A 342 18.06 -12.44 0.43
C LYS A 342 19.27 -11.64 0.91
N VAL A 343 19.38 -11.34 2.21
CA VAL A 343 20.56 -10.67 2.78
C VAL A 343 21.80 -11.56 2.69
N TYR A 344 21.71 -12.85 3.05
CA TYR A 344 22.83 -13.78 2.93
C TYR A 344 23.29 -13.97 1.47
N ALA A 345 22.36 -14.03 0.52
CA ALA A 345 22.69 -14.10 -0.91
C ALA A 345 23.46 -12.85 -1.38
N LEU A 346 23.05 -11.65 -0.94
CA LEU A 346 23.76 -10.39 -1.22
C LEU A 346 25.14 -10.32 -0.54
N MET A 347 25.35 -11.04 0.57
CA MET A 347 26.66 -11.21 1.21
C MET A 347 27.55 -12.26 0.51
N GLY A 348 27.06 -12.90 -0.57
CA GLY A 348 27.74 -14.00 -1.26
C GLY A 348 27.59 -15.37 -0.60
N ASP A 349 26.90 -15.45 0.55
CA ASP A 349 26.69 -16.69 1.31
C ASP A 349 25.50 -17.48 0.73
N LYS A 350 25.71 -18.07 -0.44
CA LYS A 350 24.73 -18.93 -1.13
C LYS A 350 24.27 -20.12 -0.26
N ALA A 351 25.09 -20.57 0.70
CA ALA A 351 24.78 -21.70 1.57
C ALA A 351 23.70 -21.34 2.60
N ARG A 352 23.92 -20.31 3.44
CA ARG A 352 22.90 -19.85 4.40
C ARG A 352 21.69 -19.22 3.70
N ALA A 353 21.86 -18.66 2.51
CA ALA A 353 20.74 -18.23 1.68
C ALA A 353 19.82 -19.41 1.33
N ALA A 354 20.37 -20.50 0.78
CA ALA A 354 19.61 -21.69 0.41
C ALA A 354 18.95 -22.38 1.63
N GLU A 355 19.61 -22.40 2.79
CA GLU A 355 19.03 -22.87 4.06
C GLU A 355 17.82 -22.03 4.48
N ALA A 356 17.95 -20.69 4.48
CA ALA A 356 16.86 -19.80 4.82
C ALA A 356 15.67 -19.93 3.84
N TYR A 357 15.93 -20.03 2.52
CA TYR A 357 14.86 -20.26 1.55
C TYR A 357 14.19 -21.62 1.72
N HIS A 358 14.95 -22.68 2.05
CA HIS A 358 14.37 -23.98 2.40
C HIS A 358 13.48 -23.91 3.64
N THR A 359 13.88 -23.19 4.69
CA THR A 359 13.04 -22.98 5.88
C THR A 359 11.79 -22.16 5.55
N ALA A 360 11.89 -21.12 4.70
CA ALA A 360 10.72 -20.34 4.26
C ALA A 360 9.73 -21.20 3.45
N ILE A 361 10.20 -22.11 2.60
CA ILE A 361 9.35 -23.09 1.89
C ILE A 361 8.77 -24.12 2.86
N GLY A 362 9.52 -24.56 3.87
CA GLY A 362 9.03 -25.47 4.92
C GLY A 362 7.89 -24.86 5.74
N LEU A 363 7.98 -23.56 6.05
CA LEU A 363 6.92 -22.80 6.73
C LEU A 363 5.72 -22.48 5.81
N ARG A 364 5.93 -22.35 4.49
CA ARG A 364 4.87 -22.12 3.49
C ARG A 364 5.23 -22.76 2.14
N PRO A 365 4.78 -23.99 1.84
CA PRO A 365 5.17 -24.73 0.63
C PRO A 365 4.85 -24.04 -0.70
N ASN A 366 3.80 -23.22 -0.75
CA ASN A 366 3.41 -22.44 -1.93
C ASN A 366 4.03 -21.02 -1.99
N TYR A 367 5.08 -20.73 -1.19
CA TYR A 367 5.71 -19.41 -1.22
C TYR A 367 6.62 -19.25 -2.44
N ALA A 368 6.02 -18.87 -3.57
CA ALA A 368 6.67 -18.69 -4.87
C ALA A 368 8.02 -17.97 -4.80
N ASP A 369 8.06 -16.88 -4.02
CA ASP A 369 9.24 -16.04 -3.83
C ASP A 369 10.45 -16.85 -3.34
N ALA A 370 10.26 -17.70 -2.33
CA ALA A 370 11.33 -18.51 -1.75
C ALA A 370 11.78 -19.63 -2.72
N HIS A 371 10.90 -20.17 -3.56
CA HIS A 371 11.29 -21.10 -4.63
C HIS A 371 12.17 -20.43 -5.69
N PHE A 372 11.83 -19.21 -6.12
CA PHE A 372 12.63 -18.45 -7.08
C PHE A 372 14.04 -18.16 -6.52
N ASN A 373 14.13 -17.61 -5.31
CA ASN A 373 15.42 -17.22 -4.74
C ASN A 373 16.26 -18.45 -4.35
N LEU A 374 15.64 -19.58 -3.97
CA LEU A 374 16.32 -20.86 -3.78
C LEU A 374 16.96 -21.33 -5.08
N ALA A 375 16.25 -21.22 -6.21
CA ALA A 375 16.76 -21.64 -7.50
C ALA A 375 18.02 -20.85 -7.90
N GLU A 376 18.00 -19.51 -7.77
CA GLU A 376 19.17 -18.64 -7.99
C GLU A 376 20.34 -18.92 -7.02
N ALA A 377 20.03 -19.31 -5.78
CA ALA A 377 21.05 -19.64 -4.79
C ALA A 377 21.75 -20.99 -5.08
N ILE A 378 21.07 -21.96 -5.69
CA ILE A 378 21.62 -23.32 -5.85
C ILE A 378 21.93 -23.74 -7.30
N GLU A 379 21.52 -22.98 -8.32
CA GLU A 379 21.63 -23.40 -9.73
C GLU A 379 23.06 -23.79 -10.19
N ASP A 380 24.10 -23.08 -9.73
CA ASP A 380 25.50 -23.39 -10.05
C ASP A 380 25.99 -24.73 -9.43
N THR A 381 25.34 -25.19 -8.36
CA THR A 381 25.82 -26.34 -7.54
C THR A 381 24.90 -27.56 -7.64
N GLN A 382 23.60 -27.33 -7.84
CA GLN A 382 22.54 -28.34 -7.81
C GLN A 382 21.51 -28.08 -8.92
N PRO A 383 21.93 -28.05 -10.21
CA PRO A 383 21.09 -27.61 -11.32
C PRO A 383 19.78 -28.40 -11.48
N ARG A 384 19.78 -29.70 -11.11
CA ARG A 384 18.55 -30.52 -11.06
C ARG A 384 17.52 -30.02 -10.04
N ARG A 385 17.96 -29.52 -8.88
CA ARG A 385 17.07 -29.00 -7.82
C ARG A 385 16.62 -27.57 -8.13
N ALA A 386 17.50 -26.74 -8.70
CA ALA A 386 17.14 -25.40 -9.17
C ALA A 386 16.08 -25.43 -10.28
N LEU A 387 16.17 -26.38 -11.22
CA LEU A 387 15.16 -26.61 -12.24
C LEU A 387 13.76 -26.81 -11.62
N THR A 388 13.63 -27.76 -10.69
CA THR A 388 12.37 -28.01 -9.96
C THR A 388 11.90 -26.80 -9.14
N ALA A 389 12.82 -26.02 -8.56
CA ALA A 389 12.46 -24.81 -7.82
C ALA A 389 11.92 -23.68 -8.74
N TYR A 390 12.52 -23.46 -9.92
CA TYR A 390 11.93 -22.54 -10.91
C TYR A 390 10.58 -23.04 -11.46
N GLU A 391 10.43 -24.35 -11.66
CA GLU A 391 9.16 -24.96 -12.11
C GLU A 391 8.06 -24.81 -11.05
N ASN A 392 8.38 -25.02 -9.77
CA ASN A 392 7.48 -24.73 -8.65
C ASN A 392 7.09 -23.24 -8.58
N TYR A 393 8.06 -22.33 -8.71
CA TYR A 393 7.80 -20.89 -8.74
C TYR A 393 6.76 -20.54 -9.81
N LEU A 394 6.97 -20.98 -11.06
CA LEU A 394 6.04 -20.71 -12.17
C LEU A 394 4.63 -21.25 -11.90
N ALA A 395 4.52 -22.47 -11.35
CA ALA A 395 3.24 -23.08 -10.99
C ALA A 395 2.43 -22.26 -9.96
N TYR A 396 3.07 -21.37 -9.20
CA TYR A 396 2.41 -20.47 -8.24
C TYR A 396 2.19 -19.04 -8.76
N VAL A 397 2.73 -18.65 -9.93
CA VAL A 397 2.64 -17.25 -10.44
C VAL A 397 2.20 -17.09 -11.89
N GLU A 398 1.96 -18.16 -12.66
CA GLU A 398 1.80 -18.11 -14.12
C GLU A 398 0.80 -17.04 -14.64
N ASN A 399 -0.22 -16.70 -13.85
CA ASN A 399 -1.24 -15.70 -14.18
C ASN A 399 -1.23 -14.44 -13.29
N THR A 400 -0.19 -14.23 -12.47
CA THR A 400 -0.11 -13.13 -11.49
C THR A 400 0.35 -11.82 -12.13
N PRO A 401 -0.46 -10.74 -12.12
CA PRO A 401 -0.02 -9.42 -12.56
C PRO A 401 1.13 -8.90 -11.69
N GLY A 402 2.18 -8.37 -12.33
CA GLY A 402 3.40 -7.89 -11.66
C GLY A 402 4.61 -8.80 -11.87
N GLU A 403 4.43 -10.13 -11.79
CA GLU A 403 5.54 -11.10 -11.83
C GLU A 403 6.14 -11.35 -13.23
N LYS A 404 5.65 -10.67 -14.28
CA LYS A 404 5.99 -10.93 -15.69
C LYS A 404 7.50 -11.04 -15.98
N GLU A 405 8.32 -10.15 -15.42
CA GLU A 405 9.77 -10.14 -15.65
C GLU A 405 10.48 -11.35 -15.01
N ARG A 406 10.07 -11.72 -13.79
CA ARG A 406 10.60 -12.87 -13.05
C ARG A 406 10.11 -14.19 -13.64
N ILE A 407 8.88 -14.23 -14.15
CA ILE A 407 8.33 -15.33 -14.95
C ILE A 407 9.20 -15.58 -16.20
N GLU A 408 9.48 -14.54 -16.99
CA GLU A 408 10.33 -14.68 -18.18
C GLU A 408 11.79 -15.00 -17.84
N THR A 409 12.29 -14.54 -16.69
CA THR A 409 13.61 -14.93 -16.17
C THR A 409 13.65 -16.41 -15.80
N ALA A 410 12.68 -16.90 -15.01
CA ALA A 410 12.58 -18.30 -14.62
C ALA A 410 12.47 -19.23 -15.85
N LYS A 411 11.62 -18.90 -16.85
CA LYS A 411 11.54 -19.64 -18.12
C LYS A 411 12.90 -19.75 -18.83
N LYS A 412 13.67 -18.65 -18.88
CA LYS A 412 15.02 -18.64 -19.48
C LYS A 412 16.02 -19.51 -18.71
N ARG A 413 16.00 -19.48 -17.36
CA ARG A 413 16.85 -20.34 -16.52
C ARG A 413 16.48 -21.82 -16.67
N ILE A 414 15.18 -22.15 -16.66
CA ILE A 414 14.65 -23.50 -16.94
C ILE A 414 15.19 -24.06 -18.27
N GLU A 415 15.08 -23.31 -19.37
CA GLU A 415 15.53 -23.75 -20.70
C GLU A 415 17.07 -23.70 -20.89
N ALA A 416 17.81 -23.11 -19.95
CA ALA A 416 19.25 -23.29 -19.84
C ALA A 416 19.59 -24.57 -19.05
N LEU A 417 19.03 -24.72 -17.85
CA LEU A 417 19.26 -25.87 -16.96
C LEU A 417 18.89 -27.20 -17.62
N LYS A 418 17.77 -27.27 -18.37
CA LYS A 418 17.37 -28.45 -19.16
C LYS A 418 18.39 -28.89 -20.23
N LYS A 419 19.34 -28.03 -20.62
CA LYS A 419 20.45 -28.36 -21.55
C LYS A 419 21.70 -28.83 -20.81
N THR A 420 21.91 -28.36 -19.57
CA THR A 420 23.01 -28.78 -18.68
C THR A 420 22.70 -30.07 -17.89
N VAL A 421 21.42 -30.43 -17.79
CA VAL A 421 20.91 -31.58 -17.02
C VAL A 421 20.68 -32.84 -17.87
N LYS A 422 20.81 -32.73 -19.20
CA LYS A 422 20.82 -33.83 -20.16
C LYS A 422 22.23 -34.34 -20.38
#